data_AF-A0A8S9I8N6-F1
#
_entry.id   AF-A0A8S9I8N6-F1
#
_cell.length_a   1.000
_cell.length_b   1.000
_cell.length_c   1.000
_cell.angle_alpha   90.00
_cell.angle_beta   90.00
_cell.angle_gamma   90.00
#
_symmetry.space_group_name_H-M   'P 1'
#
loop_
_entity.id
_entity.type
_entity.pdbx_description
1 polymer ?
#
loop_
_entity_poly.entity_id
_entity_poly.type
_entity_poly.pdbx_seq_one_letter_code
_entity_poly.pdbx_strand_id
1 'polypeptide(L)'
;MAATEDQISPGKIETEADAVKLEEEEEDDEHDSKERVLQRYFLQEWNLVKSLLDDIVSNGRVVVPSSVQKIQSIMDKYQEQGQLVEPYLESIVSPLMLIIRSKASELDSRSDEILEIIKPICIIIYTLVTVCGYKSVIKFFPHQVSDLELAVLLLEKCHTTSSGSSLRQESTGEMEAKCVTLLWLSILVLVPFDISSVDTSIAEDESFGVGDIAPLVLKILGFCKDYLCSSGPMRRISGLLLSKLLTRPDMGKAFTRYVLIIIISASASFE
;
A
#
# COMPACT_ATOMS: atom_id res chain seq x y z
N MET A 1 -48.44 67.58 -45.83
CA MET A 1 -47.93 66.42 -46.61
C MET A 1 -47.87 65.26 -45.63
N ALA A 2 -48.96 64.47 -45.57
CA ALA A 2 -49.03 63.08 -46.06
C ALA A 2 -48.15 62.14 -45.20
N ALA A 3 -48.73 61.46 -44.19
CA ALA A 3 -49.26 60.07 -44.23
C ALA A 3 -48.13 59.04 -44.48
N THR A 4 -47.88 57.99 -43.70
CA THR A 4 -48.77 56.96 -43.09
C THR A 4 -47.91 56.20 -42.04
N GLU A 5 -48.30 56.07 -40.76
CA GLU A 5 -48.98 54.91 -40.12
C GLU A 5 -48.53 53.49 -40.56
N ASP A 6 -47.93 52.74 -39.64
CA ASP A 6 -48.35 51.39 -39.19
C ASP A 6 -47.55 51.03 -37.90
N GLN A 7 -48.19 50.99 -36.71
CA GLN A 7 -48.79 49.81 -36.05
C GLN A 7 -47.73 48.82 -35.51
N ILE A 8 -47.63 48.40 -34.24
CA ILE A 8 -48.55 48.23 -33.10
C ILE A 8 -47.73 48.15 -31.78
N SER A 9 -48.29 48.69 -30.69
CA SER A 9 -47.87 48.60 -29.28
C SER A 9 -48.78 47.59 -28.54
N PRO A 10 -48.80 47.43 -27.20
CA PRO A 10 -47.77 47.22 -26.18
C PRO A 10 -48.17 46.08 -25.18
N GLY A 11 -47.42 45.86 -24.09
CA GLY A 11 -47.95 45.25 -22.85
C GLY A 11 -47.05 44.15 -22.26
N LYS A 12 -46.16 44.48 -21.32
CA LYS A 12 -46.32 44.27 -19.86
C LYS A 12 -46.75 42.86 -19.49
N ILE A 13 -45.94 42.17 -18.69
CA ILE A 13 -46.23 41.80 -17.29
C ILE A 13 -44.94 41.23 -16.68
N GLU A 14 -44.49 41.86 -15.60
CA GLU A 14 -43.50 41.34 -14.64
C GLU A 14 -44.05 40.08 -13.98
N THR A 15 -43.22 39.08 -13.72
CA THR A 15 -43.27 38.38 -12.42
C THR A 15 -42.00 37.58 -12.16
N GLU A 16 -41.39 37.93 -11.04
CA GLU A 16 -40.35 37.19 -10.33
C GLU A 16 -40.75 35.72 -10.11
N ALA A 17 -39.84 34.80 -10.41
CA ALA A 17 -39.75 33.50 -9.77
C ALA A 17 -38.33 32.97 -9.96
N ASP A 18 -37.35 33.73 -9.48
CA ASP A 18 -35.98 33.25 -9.27
C ASP A 18 -35.97 32.41 -7.99
N ALA A 19 -36.54 31.21 -8.11
CA ALA A 19 -36.40 30.14 -7.13
C ALA A 19 -35.52 29.10 -7.81
N VAL A 20 -34.21 29.22 -7.58
CA VAL A 20 -33.22 28.20 -7.91
C VAL A 20 -33.62 26.92 -7.19
N LYS A 21 -34.34 26.10 -7.94
CA LYS A 21 -34.74 24.75 -7.59
C LYS A 21 -33.46 23.94 -7.60
N LEU A 22 -32.96 23.63 -6.40
CA LEU A 22 -32.06 22.51 -6.20
C LEU A 22 -32.87 21.26 -6.55
N GLU A 23 -32.82 20.89 -7.82
CA GLU A 23 -33.28 19.58 -8.26
C GLU A 23 -32.23 18.58 -7.75
N GLU A 24 -32.49 18.02 -6.57
CA GLU A 24 -32.09 16.66 -6.29
C GLU A 24 -32.81 15.79 -7.33
N GLU A 25 -32.15 15.57 -8.47
CA GLU A 25 -32.55 14.55 -9.42
C GLU A 25 -32.42 13.20 -8.70
N GLU A 26 -33.53 12.71 -8.13
CA GLU A 26 -33.70 11.27 -7.87
C GLU A 26 -33.71 10.58 -9.23
N GLU A 27 -32.52 10.32 -9.79
CA GLU A 27 -32.36 9.59 -11.04
C GLU A 27 -32.77 8.12 -10.83
N ASP A 28 -33.86 7.76 -11.48
CA ASP A 28 -34.45 6.42 -11.50
C ASP A 28 -33.45 5.34 -11.97
N ASP A 29 -33.01 4.50 -11.04
CA ASP A 29 -32.06 3.40 -11.24
C ASP A 29 -32.64 2.27 -12.15
N GLU A 30 -33.92 2.33 -12.54
CA GLU A 30 -34.61 1.25 -13.26
C GLU A 30 -34.12 1.02 -14.71
N HIS A 31 -33.32 1.94 -15.27
CA HIS A 31 -32.86 1.89 -16.67
C HIS A 31 -31.34 1.82 -16.88
N ASP A 32 -30.54 1.91 -15.83
CA ASP A 32 -29.09 1.97 -15.99
C ASP A 32 -28.43 0.59 -15.89
N SER A 33 -27.29 0.40 -16.59
CA SER A 33 -26.58 -0.87 -16.49
C SER A 33 -26.07 -1.05 -15.05
N LYS A 34 -26.11 -2.28 -14.54
CA LYS A 34 -25.64 -2.62 -13.17
C LYS A 34 -24.26 -2.02 -12.84
N GLU A 35 -23.38 -1.97 -13.84
CA GLU A 35 -22.03 -1.40 -13.72
C GLU A 35 -22.02 0.12 -13.49
N ARG A 36 -22.88 0.88 -14.16
CA ARG A 36 -22.99 2.33 -13.98
C ARG A 36 -23.59 2.71 -12.64
N VAL A 37 -24.60 1.96 -12.19
CA VAL A 37 -25.20 2.12 -10.86
C VAL A 37 -24.11 1.93 -9.79
N LEU A 38 -23.34 0.84 -9.87
CA LEU A 38 -22.24 0.57 -8.95
C LEU A 38 -21.15 1.64 -8.99
N GLN A 39 -20.83 2.17 -10.17
CA GLN A 39 -19.89 3.28 -10.30
C GLN A 39 -20.39 4.56 -9.60
N ARG A 40 -21.69 4.87 -9.68
CA ARG A 40 -22.28 6.01 -8.97
C ARG A 40 -22.20 5.85 -7.45
N TYR A 41 -22.56 4.66 -6.92
CA TYR A 41 -22.41 4.36 -5.48
C TYR A 41 -20.95 4.45 -5.03
N PHE A 42 -20.02 3.91 -5.83
CA PHE A 42 -18.59 4.02 -5.55
C PHE A 42 -18.13 5.47 -5.44
N LEU A 43 -18.54 6.35 -6.35
CA LEU A 43 -18.15 7.77 -6.32
C LEU A 43 -18.66 8.49 -5.07
N GLN A 44 -19.85 8.16 -4.58
CA GLN A 44 -20.39 8.72 -3.33
C GLN A 44 -19.54 8.27 -2.12
N GLU A 45 -19.26 6.98 -2.01
CA GLU A 45 -18.43 6.44 -0.92
C GLU A 45 -16.96 6.90 -1.04
N TRP A 46 -16.47 7.10 -2.26
CA TRP A 46 -15.13 7.59 -2.54
C TRP A 46 -14.90 8.98 -1.96
N ASN A 47 -15.90 9.87 -2.00
CA ASN A 47 -15.77 11.20 -1.39
C ASN A 47 -15.52 11.11 0.12
N LEU A 48 -16.18 10.16 0.80
CA LEU A 48 -15.95 9.89 2.22
C LEU A 48 -14.55 9.30 2.45
N VAL A 49 -14.16 8.29 1.66
CA VAL A 49 -12.82 7.68 1.76
C VAL A 49 -11.73 8.72 1.53
N LYS A 50 -11.88 9.55 0.51
CA LYS A 50 -10.94 10.62 0.19
C LYS A 50 -10.80 11.62 1.33
N SER A 51 -11.91 12.05 1.93
CA SER A 51 -11.88 12.95 3.10
C SER A 51 -11.13 12.34 4.29
N LEU A 52 -11.36 11.04 4.57
CA LEU A 52 -10.63 10.33 5.63
C LEU A 52 -9.14 10.18 5.31
N LEU A 53 -8.79 9.94 4.05
CA LEU A 53 -7.40 9.86 3.60
C LEU A 53 -6.70 11.23 3.68
N ASP A 54 -7.36 12.30 3.25
CA ASP A 54 -6.84 13.66 3.31
C ASP A 54 -6.56 14.08 4.77
N ASP A 55 -7.40 13.67 5.72
CA ASP A 55 -7.15 13.84 7.17
C ASP A 55 -5.90 13.06 7.63
N ILE A 56 -5.77 11.79 7.24
CA ILE A 56 -4.60 10.96 7.59
C ILE A 56 -3.31 11.57 7.03
N VAL A 57 -3.35 12.04 5.78
CA VAL A 57 -2.21 12.64 5.09
C VAL A 57 -1.83 13.98 5.71
N SER A 58 -2.80 14.83 6.04
CA SER A 58 -2.58 16.13 6.67
C SER A 58 -1.96 16.00 8.07
N ASN A 59 -2.38 14.98 8.83
CA ASN A 59 -1.86 14.72 10.17
C ASN A 59 -0.58 13.84 10.16
N GLY A 60 -0.23 13.21 9.04
CA GLY A 60 0.87 12.26 8.93
C GLY A 60 0.69 11.00 9.78
N ARG A 61 -0.53 10.71 10.25
CA ARG A 61 -0.91 9.55 11.06
C ARG A 61 -2.42 9.39 11.09
N VAL A 62 -2.89 8.21 11.48
CA VAL A 62 -4.31 7.98 11.77
C VAL A 62 -4.64 8.59 13.14
N VAL A 63 -5.45 9.65 13.15
CA VAL A 63 -5.91 10.30 14.41
C VAL A 63 -7.11 9.57 15.00
N VAL A 64 -8.04 9.15 14.14
CA VAL A 64 -9.27 8.46 14.53
C VAL A 64 -9.18 6.99 14.06
N PRO A 65 -9.08 6.01 14.99
CA PRO A 65 -8.94 4.59 14.61
C PRO A 65 -10.10 4.07 13.75
N SER A 66 -11.33 4.56 13.98
CA SER A 66 -12.49 4.18 13.17
C SER A 66 -12.39 4.60 11.70
N SER A 67 -11.51 5.55 11.34
CA SER A 67 -11.26 5.91 9.94
C SER A 67 -10.71 4.73 9.14
N VAL A 68 -9.81 3.93 9.73
CA VAL A 68 -9.25 2.75 9.08
C VAL A 68 -10.33 1.70 8.84
N GLN A 69 -11.14 1.42 9.86
CA GLN A 69 -12.25 0.46 9.76
C GLN A 69 -13.29 0.88 8.70
N LYS A 70 -13.61 2.18 8.62
CA LYS A 70 -14.52 2.72 7.60
C LYS A 70 -13.94 2.60 6.19
N ILE A 71 -12.68 2.98 6.00
CA ILE A 71 -12.00 2.83 4.70
C ILE A 71 -12.00 1.35 4.30
N GLN A 72 -11.61 0.46 5.21
CA GLN A 72 -11.60 -0.98 4.96
C GLN A 72 -12.99 -1.51 4.58
N SER A 73 -14.01 -1.18 5.39
CA SER A 73 -15.39 -1.63 5.15
C SER A 73 -15.95 -1.15 3.81
N ILE A 74 -15.54 0.04 3.33
CA ILE A 74 -15.94 0.54 2.02
C ILE A 74 -15.17 -0.20 0.92
N MET A 75 -13.85 -0.28 1.01
CA MET A 75 -13.01 -0.93 0.00
C MET A 75 -13.37 -2.42 -0.17
N ASP A 76 -13.68 -3.13 0.91
CA ASP A 76 -14.03 -4.56 0.89
C ASP A 76 -15.30 -4.84 0.07
N LYS A 77 -16.22 -3.86 -0.08
CA LYS A 77 -17.42 -4.01 -0.95
C LYS A 77 -17.05 -4.16 -2.42
N TYR A 78 -15.89 -3.65 -2.82
CA TYR A 78 -15.44 -3.60 -4.21
C TYR A 78 -14.41 -4.70 -4.52
N GLN A 79 -14.24 -5.71 -3.66
CA GLN A 79 -13.26 -6.78 -3.85
C GLN A 79 -13.47 -7.55 -5.18
N GLU A 80 -14.73 -7.75 -5.61
CA GLU A 80 -15.05 -8.39 -6.90
C GLU A 80 -14.92 -7.44 -8.10
N GLN A 81 -14.72 -6.13 -7.85
CA GLN A 81 -14.70 -5.06 -8.85
C GLN A 81 -13.55 -4.08 -8.61
N GLY A 82 -12.36 -4.60 -8.31
CA GLY A 82 -11.18 -3.79 -8.00
C GLY A 82 -10.84 -2.73 -9.05
N GLN A 83 -11.24 -2.95 -10.32
CA GLN A 83 -11.10 -1.99 -11.42
C GLN A 83 -11.76 -0.62 -11.16
N LEU A 84 -12.74 -0.54 -10.27
CA LEU A 84 -13.34 0.74 -9.85
C LEU A 84 -12.38 1.56 -8.97
N VAL A 85 -11.58 0.87 -8.15
CA VAL A 85 -10.61 1.47 -7.21
C VAL A 85 -9.27 1.75 -7.88
N GLU A 86 -8.87 0.94 -8.87
CA GLU A 86 -7.57 1.05 -9.56
C GLU A 86 -7.18 2.47 -10.03
N PRO A 87 -8.09 3.28 -10.64
CA PRO A 87 -7.78 4.64 -11.08
C PRO A 87 -7.36 5.58 -9.93
N TYR A 88 -7.73 5.24 -8.70
CA TYR A 88 -7.47 6.07 -7.52
C TYR A 88 -6.26 5.60 -6.72
N LEU A 89 -5.69 4.43 -7.03
CA LEU A 89 -4.60 3.84 -6.25
C LEU A 89 -3.40 4.77 -6.09
N GLU A 90 -3.00 5.51 -7.13
CA GLU A 90 -1.88 6.45 -7.04
C GLU A 90 -2.12 7.52 -5.98
N SER A 91 -3.33 8.07 -5.96
CA SER A 91 -3.73 9.14 -5.02
C SER A 91 -3.82 8.67 -3.56
N ILE A 92 -3.98 7.37 -3.34
CA ILE A 92 -4.05 6.77 -1.99
C ILE A 92 -2.68 6.26 -1.56
N VAL A 93 -2.08 5.38 -2.36
CA VAL A 93 -0.92 4.59 -1.98
C VAL A 93 0.33 5.45 -1.87
N SER A 94 0.53 6.37 -2.82
CA SER A 94 1.72 7.22 -2.84
C SER A 94 1.87 8.06 -1.56
N PRO A 95 0.87 8.86 -1.13
CA PRO A 95 1.01 9.65 0.09
C PRO A 95 1.10 8.77 1.35
N LEU A 96 0.39 7.65 1.43
CA LEU A 96 0.49 6.74 2.57
C LEU A 96 1.89 6.11 2.69
N MET A 97 2.49 5.71 1.58
CA MET A 97 3.87 5.20 1.56
C MET A 97 4.90 6.27 1.91
N LEU A 98 4.67 7.54 1.57
CA LEU A 98 5.53 8.64 2.00
C LEU A 98 5.52 8.80 3.53
N ILE A 99 4.35 8.64 4.17
CA ILE A 99 4.25 8.65 5.64
C ILE A 99 5.03 7.47 6.23
N ILE A 100 4.82 6.24 5.71
CA ILE A 100 5.55 5.05 6.17
C ILE A 100 7.05 5.27 6.06
N ARG A 101 7.53 5.76 4.92
CA ARG A 101 8.96 6.03 4.69
C ARG A 101 9.51 7.07 5.65
N SER A 102 8.79 8.18 5.83
CA SER A 102 9.17 9.24 6.77
C SER A 102 9.29 8.68 8.18
N LYS A 103 8.28 7.94 8.64
CA LYS A 103 8.24 7.36 9.99
C LYS A 103 9.25 6.24 10.20
N ALA A 104 9.50 5.41 9.19
CA ALA A 104 10.53 4.39 9.23
C ALA A 104 11.93 5.01 9.45
N SER A 105 12.19 6.22 8.93
CA SER A 105 13.49 6.88 9.09
C SER A 105 13.78 7.30 10.54
N GLU A 106 12.75 7.38 11.39
CA GLU A 106 12.84 7.77 12.80
C GLU A 106 13.01 6.56 13.75
N LEU A 107 13.11 5.32 13.24
CA LEU A 107 13.00 4.04 13.99
C LEU A 107 14.07 3.76 15.07
N ASP A 108 15.09 4.61 15.20
CA ASP A 108 16.30 4.31 16.00
C ASP A 108 16.05 4.28 17.53
N SER A 109 15.13 5.11 18.06
CA SER A 109 14.92 5.23 19.52
C SER A 109 13.46 5.10 20.01
N ARG A 110 12.47 5.18 19.12
CA ARG A 110 11.02 5.14 19.46
C ARG A 110 10.25 4.12 18.63
N SER A 111 10.80 2.91 18.50
CA SER A 111 10.29 1.90 17.57
C SER A 111 8.83 1.56 17.80
N ASP A 112 8.38 1.43 19.06
CA ASP A 112 7.00 1.01 19.34
C ASP A 112 5.99 2.10 18.96
N GLU A 113 6.23 3.36 19.35
CA GLU A 113 5.37 4.50 18.97
C GLU A 113 5.26 4.67 17.45
N ILE A 114 6.38 4.48 16.74
CA ILE A 114 6.44 4.59 15.28
C ILE A 114 5.67 3.44 14.64
N LEU A 115 5.80 2.22 15.15
CA LEU A 115 5.06 1.07 14.64
C LEU A 115 3.55 1.24 14.85
N GLU A 116 3.11 1.83 15.97
CA GLU A 116 1.68 2.15 16.19
C GLU A 116 1.13 3.19 15.20
N ILE A 117 1.99 4.02 14.59
CA ILE A 117 1.60 4.92 13.49
C ILE A 117 1.56 4.19 12.15
N ILE A 118 2.56 3.33 11.89
CA ILE A 118 2.71 2.62 10.61
C ILE A 118 1.65 1.53 10.44
N LYS A 119 1.35 0.76 11.49
CA LYS A 119 0.42 -0.39 11.45
C LYS A 119 -0.97 -0.02 10.88
N PRO A 120 -1.66 1.02 11.35
CA PRO A 120 -2.95 1.44 10.80
C PRO A 120 -2.90 1.80 9.30
N ILE A 121 -1.81 2.43 8.86
CA ILE A 121 -1.63 2.79 7.45
C ILE A 121 -1.41 1.54 6.60
N CYS A 122 -0.62 0.59 7.11
CA CYS A 122 -0.41 -0.70 6.46
C CYS A 122 -1.71 -1.50 6.33
N ILE A 123 -2.67 -1.38 7.26
CA ILE A 123 -4.00 -1.99 7.11
C ILE A 123 -4.70 -1.45 5.87
N ILE A 124 -4.73 -0.13 5.68
CA ILE A 124 -5.35 0.50 4.50
C ILE A 124 -4.69 0.01 3.21
N ILE A 125 -3.36 0.05 3.15
CA ILE A 125 -2.60 -0.39 1.97
C ILE A 125 -2.85 -1.88 1.69
N TYR A 126 -2.85 -2.72 2.73
CA TYR A 126 -3.08 -4.15 2.58
C TYR A 126 -4.51 -4.46 2.10
N THR A 127 -5.52 -3.72 2.56
CA THR A 127 -6.88 -3.82 2.00
C THR A 127 -6.91 -3.48 0.51
N LEU A 128 -6.17 -2.45 0.06
CA LEU A 128 -6.06 -2.18 -1.38
C LEU A 128 -5.36 -3.32 -2.13
N VAL A 129 -4.38 -3.98 -1.51
CA VAL A 129 -3.72 -5.17 -2.08
C VAL A 129 -4.69 -6.34 -2.23
N THR A 130 -5.63 -6.52 -1.30
CA THR A 130 -6.64 -7.60 -1.39
C THR A 130 -7.72 -7.28 -2.43
N VAL A 131 -8.10 -6.01 -2.59
CA VAL A 131 -9.14 -5.56 -3.53
C VAL A 131 -8.63 -5.46 -4.98
N CYS A 132 -7.50 -4.79 -5.19
CA CYS A 132 -6.96 -4.52 -6.54
C CYS A 132 -5.87 -5.52 -6.97
N GLY A 133 -5.39 -6.34 -6.04
CA GLY A 133 -4.24 -7.19 -6.26
C GLY A 133 -2.91 -6.46 -6.09
N TYR A 134 -1.92 -7.18 -5.56
CA TYR A 134 -0.61 -6.60 -5.21
C TYR A 134 0.10 -5.93 -6.40
N LYS A 135 -0.05 -6.45 -7.63
CA LYS A 135 0.63 -5.92 -8.82
C LYS A 135 0.18 -4.51 -9.18
N SER A 136 -1.08 -4.17 -8.94
CA SER A 136 -1.61 -2.83 -9.21
C SER A 136 -1.13 -1.84 -8.15
N VAL A 137 -1.08 -2.27 -6.89
CA VAL A 137 -0.69 -1.44 -5.74
C VAL A 137 0.81 -1.13 -5.69
N ILE A 138 1.68 -2.14 -5.87
CA ILE A 138 3.14 -1.94 -5.68
C ILE A 138 3.78 -0.97 -6.68
N LYS A 139 3.10 -0.65 -7.79
CA LYS A 139 3.56 0.35 -8.77
C LYS A 139 3.73 1.73 -8.15
N PHE A 140 2.98 2.02 -7.09
CA PHE A 140 2.96 3.32 -6.40
C PHE A 140 3.81 3.33 -5.13
N PHE A 141 4.55 2.27 -4.86
CA PHE A 141 5.50 2.26 -3.75
C PHE A 141 6.76 3.05 -4.13
N PRO A 142 7.51 3.60 -3.17
CA PRO A 142 8.76 4.30 -3.47
C PRO A 142 9.85 3.29 -3.88
N HIS A 143 10.63 3.66 -4.89
CA HIS A 143 11.62 2.80 -5.55
C HIS A 143 13.07 3.32 -5.37
N GLN A 144 13.34 4.17 -4.37
CA GLN A 144 14.68 4.72 -4.21
C GLN A 144 15.62 3.67 -3.61
N VAL A 145 16.87 3.66 -4.06
CA VAL A 145 17.87 2.69 -3.58
C VAL A 145 18.10 2.81 -2.06
N SER A 146 18.07 4.04 -1.56
CA SER A 146 18.17 4.36 -0.11
C SER A 146 17.05 3.75 0.73
N ASP A 147 15.93 3.36 0.10
CA ASP A 147 14.79 2.79 0.82
C ASP A 147 15.02 1.30 1.14
N LEU A 148 16.02 0.63 0.56
CA LEU A 148 16.26 -0.81 0.80
C LEU A 148 16.61 -1.09 2.26
N GLU A 149 17.65 -0.42 2.79
CA GLU A 149 18.08 -0.61 4.18
C GLU A 149 16.96 -0.22 5.15
N LEU A 150 16.25 0.86 4.83
CA LEU A 150 15.09 1.33 5.59
C LEU A 150 13.95 0.29 5.67
N ALA A 151 13.61 -0.32 4.54
CA ALA A 151 12.58 -1.35 4.49
C ALA A 151 12.99 -2.63 5.23
N VAL A 152 14.28 -3.00 5.19
CA VAL A 152 14.82 -4.13 5.98
C VAL A 152 14.74 -3.83 7.47
N LEU A 153 15.14 -2.62 7.90
CA LEU A 153 15.06 -2.18 9.30
C LEU A 153 13.61 -2.21 9.80
N LEU A 154 12.66 -1.69 9.01
CA LEU A 154 11.25 -1.74 9.34
C LEU A 154 10.75 -3.18 9.51
N LEU A 155 11.14 -4.09 8.60
CA LEU A 155 10.76 -5.50 8.69
C LEU A 155 11.35 -6.17 9.93
N GLU A 156 12.60 -5.86 10.28
CA GLU A 156 13.30 -6.35 11.47
C GLU A 156 12.55 -5.97 12.76
N LYS A 157 12.12 -4.70 12.86
CA LYS A 157 11.30 -4.24 13.99
C LYS A 157 9.93 -4.93 14.00
N CYS A 158 9.26 -5.04 12.85
CA CYS A 158 7.98 -5.76 12.76
C CYS A 158 8.10 -7.25 13.13
N HIS A 159 9.24 -7.87 12.85
CA HIS A 159 9.51 -9.27 13.15
C HIS A 159 9.70 -9.50 14.66
N THR A 160 10.42 -8.61 15.34
CA THR A 160 10.78 -8.71 16.77
C THR A 160 9.66 -8.29 17.72
N THR A 161 8.79 -7.35 17.34
CA THR A 161 7.63 -6.89 18.15
C THR A 161 6.52 -7.95 18.29
N SER A 162 6.76 -9.21 17.91
CA SER A 162 5.82 -10.33 18.02
C SER A 162 5.62 -10.77 19.49
N SER A 163 5.05 -9.92 20.35
CA SER A 163 4.77 -10.23 21.75
C SER A 163 3.45 -9.62 22.22
N GLY A 164 2.42 -10.47 22.41
CA GLY A 164 1.54 -10.34 23.58
C GLY A 164 0.03 -10.10 23.40
N SER A 165 -0.50 -9.62 22.27
CA SER A 165 -1.95 -9.32 22.19
C SER A 165 -2.75 -10.41 21.46
N SER A 166 -3.01 -11.50 22.17
CA SER A 166 -3.94 -12.58 21.76
C SER A 166 -5.42 -12.24 22.07
N LEU A 167 -5.81 -10.96 22.13
CA LEU A 167 -7.22 -10.61 22.32
C LEU A 167 -7.86 -10.30 20.97
N ARG A 168 -8.51 -11.34 20.46
CA ARG A 168 -9.35 -11.38 19.26
C ARG A 168 -10.41 -10.26 19.31
N GLN A 169 -10.18 -9.15 18.62
CA GLN A 169 -11.27 -8.45 17.92
C GLN A 169 -10.84 -7.36 16.92
N GLU A 170 -9.57 -6.97 16.88
CA GLU A 170 -9.10 -5.97 15.93
C GLU A 170 -7.80 -6.47 15.30
N SER A 171 -7.66 -6.35 13.98
CA SER A 171 -6.36 -6.52 13.32
C SER A 171 -5.41 -5.52 13.98
N THR A 172 -4.39 -6.00 14.69
CA THR A 172 -3.34 -5.15 15.28
C THR A 172 -2.46 -4.51 14.20
N GLY A 173 -2.73 -4.74 12.91
CA GLY A 173 -1.94 -4.24 11.78
C GLY A 173 -0.56 -4.88 11.66
N GLU A 174 -0.20 -5.83 12.53
CA GLU A 174 1.12 -6.47 12.54
C GLU A 174 1.36 -7.33 11.30
N MET A 175 0.36 -8.10 10.90
CA MET A 175 0.45 -8.93 9.69
C MET A 175 0.52 -8.04 8.45
N GLU A 176 -0.31 -7.00 8.40
CA GLU A 176 -0.42 -6.06 7.30
C GLU A 176 0.90 -5.28 7.14
N ALA A 177 1.50 -4.81 8.23
CA ALA A 177 2.81 -4.17 8.22
C ALA A 177 3.89 -5.10 7.66
N LYS A 178 3.93 -6.38 8.09
CA LYS A 178 4.85 -7.39 7.54
C LYS A 178 4.61 -7.60 6.03
N CYS A 179 3.36 -7.73 5.61
CA CYS A 179 2.99 -7.97 4.21
C CYS A 179 3.35 -6.78 3.31
N VAL A 180 3.01 -5.55 3.72
CA VAL A 180 3.33 -4.32 2.98
C VAL A 180 4.83 -4.13 2.89
N THR A 181 5.58 -4.36 3.98
CA THR A 181 7.05 -4.23 3.97
C THR A 181 7.71 -5.30 3.09
N LEU A 182 7.23 -6.55 3.12
CA LEU A 182 7.71 -7.61 2.21
C LEU A 182 7.42 -7.29 0.74
N LEU A 183 6.25 -6.73 0.44
CA LEU A 183 5.91 -6.26 -0.91
C LEU A 183 6.81 -5.13 -1.36
N TRP A 184 7.13 -4.20 -0.46
CA TRP A 184 8.06 -3.10 -0.71
C TRP A 184 9.47 -3.61 -1.00
N LEU A 185 10.00 -4.52 -0.18
CA LEU A 185 11.26 -5.18 -0.49
C LEU A 185 11.23 -5.88 -1.85
N SER A 186 10.09 -6.48 -2.23
CA SER A 186 9.96 -7.19 -3.50
C SER A 186 10.11 -6.30 -4.73
N ILE A 187 9.91 -4.98 -4.61
CA ILE A 187 10.20 -4.03 -5.69
C ILE A 187 11.64 -3.52 -5.60
N LEU A 188 12.12 -3.23 -4.39
CA LEU A 188 13.44 -2.64 -4.16
C LEU A 188 14.56 -3.58 -4.61
N VAL A 189 14.41 -4.90 -4.40
CA VAL A 189 15.40 -5.88 -4.86
C VAL A 189 15.53 -5.94 -6.39
N LEU A 190 14.55 -5.47 -7.16
CA LEU A 190 14.62 -5.49 -8.63
C LEU A 190 15.32 -4.27 -9.24
N VAL A 191 15.58 -3.22 -8.46
CA VAL A 191 16.25 -2.03 -8.98
C VAL A 191 17.71 -2.39 -9.31
N PRO A 192 18.24 -1.99 -10.49
CA PRO A 192 19.57 -2.40 -10.95
C PRO A 192 20.68 -1.60 -10.28
N PHE A 193 20.99 -1.93 -9.02
CA PHE A 193 22.09 -1.36 -8.23
C PHE A 193 22.78 -2.47 -7.44
N ASP A 194 24.06 -2.36 -7.12
CA ASP A 194 24.73 -3.35 -6.28
C ASP A 194 24.26 -3.22 -4.82
N ILE A 195 23.68 -4.29 -4.24
CA ILE A 195 23.18 -4.26 -2.85
C ILE A 195 24.29 -3.94 -1.85
N SER A 196 25.53 -4.37 -2.15
CA SER A 196 26.68 -4.06 -1.29
C SER A 196 26.99 -2.56 -1.22
N SER A 197 26.58 -1.77 -2.21
CA SER A 197 26.82 -0.32 -2.23
C SER A 197 25.97 0.48 -1.24
N VAL A 198 24.89 -0.12 -0.71
CA VAL A 198 23.97 0.54 0.22
C VAL A 198 23.87 -0.17 1.57
N ASP A 199 24.67 -1.20 1.77
CA ASP A 199 24.71 -1.92 3.03
C ASP A 199 25.69 -1.23 3.98
N THR A 200 25.16 -0.37 4.84
CA THR A 200 25.95 0.40 5.81
C THR A 200 26.69 -0.52 6.79
N SER A 201 26.21 -1.74 7.01
CA SER A 201 26.85 -2.72 7.90
C SER A 201 28.15 -3.31 7.35
N ILE A 202 28.42 -3.21 6.04
CA ILE A 202 29.70 -3.65 5.45
C ILE A 202 30.86 -2.81 5.99
N ALA A 203 30.65 -1.53 6.28
CA ALA A 203 31.67 -0.66 6.85
C ALA A 203 32.05 -1.06 8.30
N GLU A 204 31.18 -1.81 8.98
CA GLU A 204 31.37 -2.25 10.37
C GLU A 204 32.00 -3.65 10.47
N ASP A 205 32.02 -4.41 9.38
CA ASP A 205 32.56 -5.78 9.34
C ASP A 205 33.94 -5.82 8.66
N GLU A 206 35.01 -5.74 9.46
CA GLU A 206 36.39 -5.84 8.98
C GLU A 206 36.73 -7.19 8.31
N SER A 207 35.84 -8.19 8.41
CA SER A 207 36.02 -9.50 7.79
C SER A 207 35.40 -9.63 6.39
N PHE A 208 34.66 -8.61 5.92
CA PHE A 208 33.96 -8.65 4.64
C PHE A 208 34.96 -8.64 3.45
N GLY A 209 35.11 -9.79 2.80
CA GLY A 209 36.04 -10.00 1.69
C GLY A 209 35.42 -9.74 0.32
N VAL A 210 36.28 -9.56 -0.69
CA VAL A 210 35.87 -9.43 -2.10
C VAL A 210 35.14 -10.70 -2.54
N GLY A 211 33.81 -10.60 -2.66
CA GLY A 211 32.96 -11.67 -3.15
C GLY A 211 32.12 -12.40 -2.09
N ASP A 212 32.09 -11.89 -0.86
CA ASP A 212 31.13 -12.28 0.17
C ASP A 212 29.72 -11.75 -0.12
N ILE A 213 28.72 -12.38 0.48
CA ILE A 213 27.31 -11.99 0.34
C ILE A 213 27.04 -10.87 1.34
N ALA A 214 26.55 -9.73 0.86
CA ALA A 214 26.22 -8.58 1.70
C ALA A 214 25.35 -8.98 2.92
N PRO A 215 25.67 -8.56 4.15
CA PRO A 215 24.87 -8.84 5.34
C PRO A 215 23.38 -8.50 5.18
N LEU A 216 23.06 -7.41 4.48
CA LEU A 216 21.68 -7.01 4.17
C LEU A 216 20.94 -8.07 3.35
N VAL A 217 21.62 -8.71 2.39
CA VAL A 217 21.08 -9.84 1.63
C VAL A 217 20.84 -11.04 2.55
N LEU A 218 21.78 -11.34 3.45
CA LEU A 218 21.63 -12.44 4.40
C LEU A 218 20.43 -12.21 5.35
N LYS A 219 20.22 -10.97 5.82
CA LYS A 219 19.03 -10.59 6.60
C LYS A 219 17.74 -10.85 5.82
N ILE A 220 17.66 -10.38 4.58
CA ILE A 220 16.48 -10.61 3.72
C ILE A 220 16.23 -12.11 3.52
N LEU A 221 17.28 -12.90 3.26
CA LEU A 221 17.17 -14.36 3.13
C LEU A 221 16.68 -15.02 4.42
N GLY A 222 17.14 -14.56 5.58
CA GLY A 222 16.66 -15.00 6.90
C GLY A 222 15.17 -14.77 7.07
N PHE A 223 14.70 -13.54 6.86
CA PHE A 223 13.26 -13.24 6.91
C PHE A 223 12.45 -14.07 5.91
N CYS A 224 12.97 -14.23 4.69
CA CYS A 224 12.29 -15.04 3.69
C CYS A 224 12.12 -16.49 4.17
N LYS A 225 13.17 -17.09 4.73
CA LYS A 225 13.15 -18.45 5.28
C LYS A 225 12.10 -18.58 6.40
N ASP A 226 12.08 -17.66 7.34
CA ASP A 226 11.15 -17.70 8.48
C ASP A 226 9.69 -17.57 8.01
N TYR A 227 9.41 -16.62 7.11
CA TYR A 227 8.06 -16.42 6.59
C TYR A 227 7.62 -17.51 5.62
N LEU A 228 8.54 -18.23 4.95
CA LEU A 228 8.18 -19.39 4.14
C LEU A 228 7.63 -20.55 4.98
N CYS A 229 8.10 -20.67 6.24
CA CYS A 229 7.58 -21.63 7.21
C CYS A 229 6.26 -21.18 7.86
N SER A 230 5.86 -19.91 7.70
CA SER A 230 4.61 -19.39 8.24
C SER A 230 3.38 -19.82 7.42
N SER A 231 2.20 -19.79 8.04
CA SER A 231 0.92 -19.90 7.34
C SER A 231 0.40 -18.51 6.94
N GLY A 232 -0.36 -18.43 5.84
CA GLY A 232 -1.04 -17.20 5.41
C GLY A 232 -0.32 -16.40 4.31
N PRO A 233 -0.66 -15.10 4.17
CA PRO A 233 -0.19 -14.26 3.06
C PRO A 233 1.32 -14.06 3.03
N MET A 234 1.95 -13.98 4.21
CA MET A 234 3.39 -13.79 4.39
C MET A 234 4.22 -14.83 3.63
N ARG A 235 3.81 -16.10 3.63
CA ARG A 235 4.48 -17.18 2.88
C ARG A 235 4.55 -16.89 1.38
N ARG A 236 3.43 -16.43 0.79
CA ARG A 236 3.35 -16.18 -0.65
C ARG A 236 4.17 -14.95 -1.05
N ILE A 237 4.08 -13.88 -0.27
CA ILE A 237 4.82 -12.63 -0.51
C ILE A 237 6.32 -12.86 -0.28
N SER A 238 6.69 -13.62 0.75
CA SER A 238 8.08 -14.04 1.00
C SER A 238 8.65 -14.83 -0.18
N GLY A 239 7.91 -15.82 -0.71
CA GLY A 239 8.33 -16.54 -1.92
C GLY A 239 8.51 -15.62 -3.14
N LEU A 240 7.66 -14.61 -3.29
CA LEU A 240 7.81 -13.58 -4.33
C LEU A 240 9.09 -12.75 -4.13
N LEU A 241 9.35 -12.26 -2.91
CA LEU A 241 10.57 -11.52 -2.58
C LEU A 241 11.83 -12.36 -2.84
N LEU A 242 11.82 -13.60 -2.33
CA LEU A 242 12.94 -14.54 -2.49
C LEU A 242 13.23 -14.85 -3.95
N SER A 243 12.19 -15.17 -4.74
CA SER A 243 12.39 -15.46 -6.17
C SER A 243 13.02 -14.28 -6.91
N LYS A 244 12.51 -13.06 -6.71
CA LYS A 244 13.05 -11.84 -7.33
C LYS A 244 14.48 -11.56 -6.91
N LEU A 245 14.79 -11.68 -5.62
CA LEU A 245 16.14 -11.49 -5.09
C LEU A 245 17.14 -12.48 -5.72
N LEU A 246 16.77 -13.76 -5.77
CA LEU A 246 17.62 -14.83 -6.29
C LEU A 246 17.82 -14.77 -7.81
N THR A 247 16.88 -14.18 -8.56
CA THR A 247 16.98 -14.03 -10.02
C THR A 247 17.82 -12.83 -10.47
N ARG A 248 18.36 -12.03 -9.54
CA ARG A 248 19.23 -10.90 -9.90
C ARG A 248 20.55 -11.37 -10.51
N PRO A 249 21.10 -10.64 -11.50
CA PRO A 249 22.37 -11.01 -12.15
C PRO A 249 23.54 -11.09 -11.15
N ASP A 250 23.57 -10.20 -10.16
CA ASP A 250 24.66 -10.10 -9.17
C ASP A 250 24.55 -11.17 -8.05
N MET A 251 23.47 -11.94 -8.03
CA MET A 251 23.15 -12.87 -6.95
C MET A 251 23.56 -14.32 -7.23
N GLY A 252 24.34 -14.57 -8.30
CA GLY A 252 24.76 -15.92 -8.68
C GLY A 252 25.38 -16.73 -7.54
N LYS A 253 26.27 -16.12 -6.73
CA LYS A 253 26.89 -16.78 -5.56
C LYS A 253 25.89 -17.05 -4.43
N ALA A 254 25.02 -16.08 -4.14
CA ALA A 254 23.99 -16.21 -3.12
C ALA A 254 22.95 -17.28 -3.51
N PHE A 255 22.59 -17.36 -4.79
CA PHE A 255 21.75 -18.41 -5.34
C PHE A 255 22.38 -19.79 -5.17
N THR A 256 23.63 -19.98 -5.57
CA THR A 256 24.33 -21.26 -5.38
C THR A 256 24.40 -21.67 -3.91
N ARG A 257 24.73 -20.73 -3.01
CA ARG A 257 24.81 -21.01 -1.56
C ARG A 257 23.43 -21.35 -0.97
N TYR A 258 22.38 -20.63 -1.35
CA TYR A 258 21.02 -20.86 -0.85
C TYR A 258 20.48 -22.22 -1.33
N VAL A 259 20.70 -22.56 -2.59
CA VAL A 259 20.37 -23.88 -3.15
C VAL A 259 21.15 -24.99 -2.44
N LEU A 260 22.44 -24.80 -2.18
CA LEU A 260 23.26 -25.76 -1.43
C LEU A 260 22.73 -26.00 -0.01
N ILE A 261 22.35 -24.94 0.71
CA ILE A 261 21.77 -25.02 2.06
C ILE A 261 20.44 -25.77 2.04
N ILE A 262 19.58 -25.52 1.06
CA ILE A 262 18.31 -26.25 0.91
C ILE A 262 18.58 -27.73 0.67
N ILE A 263 19.48 -28.06 -0.26
CA ILE A 263 19.84 -29.46 -0.57
C ILE A 263 20.38 -30.16 0.67
N ILE A 264 21.31 -29.54 1.41
CA ILE A 264 21.89 -30.12 2.63
C ILE A 264 20.84 -30.30 3.72
N SER A 265 19.97 -29.30 3.91
CA SER A 265 18.89 -29.37 4.92
C SER A 265 17.84 -30.43 4.58
N ALA A 266 17.54 -30.61 3.30
CA ALA A 266 16.66 -31.68 2.82
C ALA A 266 17.30 -33.05 3.04
N SER A 267 18.59 -33.21 2.73
CA SER A 267 19.32 -34.46 2.98
C SER A 267 19.41 -34.82 4.47
N ALA A 268 19.59 -33.84 5.36
CA ALA A 268 19.62 -34.05 6.81
C ALA A 268 18.25 -34.36 7.43
N SER A 269 17.15 -34.17 6.71
CA SER A 269 15.79 -34.51 7.16
C SER A 269 15.36 -35.93 6.75
N PHE A 270 16.21 -36.66 6.02
CA PHE A 270 15.98 -38.04 5.53
C PHE A 270 16.87 -39.09 6.22
N GLU A 271 17.72 -38.68 7.17
CA GLU A 271 18.42 -39.55 8.14
C GLU A 271 17.74 -39.48 9.50
#